data_AF-A0A497P1K2-F1
#
_entry.id   AF-A0A497P1K2-F1
#
_cell.length_a   1.000
_cell.length_b   1.000
_cell.length_c   1.000
_cell.angle_alpha   90.00
_cell.angle_beta   90.00
_cell.angle_gamma   90.00
#
_symmetry.space_group_name_H-M   'P 1'
#
loop_
_entity.id
_entity.type
_entity.pdbx_description
1 polymer ?
#
loop_
_entity_poly.entity_id
_entity_poly.type
_entity_poly.pdbx_seq_one_letter_code
_entity_poly.pdbx_strand_id
1 'polypeptide(L)'
;MTDEIHHVRSLLRYLSYGQLANEKIIPKERLFTKVPRFGKIPKLAGKIGYAEFGLKMETFIEGFISGKTPQDIRDEMDKESYPMARWFIPQEYELIRKKMKRFRNRNDVQYQVEWIDSKSQIQGHPDLITTKTIYEIKTTAIFHSMRIDTIFQLLSYFCLARRLGMDKLTHIGLILPAQDLIINVSLKNWDWKPFYKKLKECVKIKEGREKMIKESYLRNSKDWETYWPYVGSHIYKDHLIRYINKSPHVPYQFFVGGRNNTHANCTEGYKKNLKKTLERHSQARVFIHSPYTLNLSQKYVSSKEVEDVQEGGKQYPKGRWIYTVVVKLLEMGADLGLKGVVIHCGKKGKFTWEEAIANMREHVNKIARKGTPECPLLIETSAKEGGETLYDPEDMADFYWSLDKKARTNIAICIDSAHIWGAGHTIPEYVQVMERRKIPVKLIHFNSSQFEKGSCKDRHAIPEEGWIPYDQLTYLLKWAVKRDISLLTE
;
A
#
# COMPACT_ATOMS: atom_id res chain seq x y z
N MET A 1 -16.17 -5.53 26.84
CA MET A 1 -16.02 -4.37 25.95
C MET A 1 -15.08 -3.44 26.67
N THR A 2 -14.00 -3.02 26.03
CA THR A 2 -13.13 -1.99 26.59
C THR A 2 -13.92 -0.68 26.60
N ASP A 3 -13.69 0.20 27.58
CA ASP A 3 -14.26 1.58 27.59
C ASP A 3 -13.55 2.49 26.56
N GLU A 4 -12.99 1.91 25.51
CA GLU A 4 -12.14 2.60 24.54
C GLU A 4 -13.00 3.24 23.45
N ILE A 5 -12.81 4.55 23.26
CA ILE A 5 -13.51 5.32 22.25
C ILE A 5 -12.85 5.12 20.88
N HIS A 6 -13.64 4.74 19.89
CA HIS A 6 -13.21 4.49 18.53
C HIS A 6 -13.56 5.64 17.59
N HIS A 7 -12.57 6.50 17.29
CA HIS A 7 -12.75 7.55 16.28
C HIS A 7 -13.08 6.96 14.91
N VAL A 8 -14.07 7.51 14.21
CA VAL A 8 -14.48 7.12 12.85
C VAL A 8 -13.30 7.00 11.91
N ARG A 9 -12.35 7.95 11.95
CA ARG A 9 -11.14 7.95 11.10
C ARG A 9 -10.31 6.68 11.29
N SER A 10 -10.24 6.12 12.50
CA SER A 10 -9.51 4.87 12.79
C SER A 10 -10.20 3.62 12.24
N LEU A 11 -11.50 3.72 11.92
CA LEU A 11 -12.31 2.59 11.44
C LEU A 11 -12.36 2.50 9.91
N LEU A 12 -12.11 3.59 9.20
CA LEU A 12 -12.29 3.67 7.73
C LEU A 12 -11.47 2.62 6.97
N ARG A 13 -10.27 2.31 7.48
CA ARG A 13 -9.36 1.31 6.89
C ARG A 13 -9.91 -0.12 6.88
N TYR A 14 -10.99 -0.38 7.63
CA TYR A 14 -11.65 -1.69 7.69
C TYR A 14 -12.91 -1.76 6.82
N LEU A 15 -13.13 -0.77 5.96
CA LEU A 15 -14.25 -0.75 5.01
C LEU A 15 -13.72 -0.92 3.57
N SER A 16 -14.36 -1.78 2.79
CA SER A 16 -14.09 -1.93 1.34
C SER A 16 -15.19 -1.28 0.52
N TYR A 17 -14.83 -0.31 -0.32
CA TYR A 17 -15.82 0.39 -1.15
C TYR A 17 -16.45 -0.57 -2.16
N GLY A 18 -15.64 -1.45 -2.77
CA GLY A 18 -16.12 -2.43 -3.74
C GLY A 18 -17.13 -3.39 -3.12
N GLN A 19 -16.82 -3.93 -1.95
CA GLN A 19 -17.72 -4.81 -1.21
C GLN A 19 -19.04 -4.10 -0.87
N LEU A 20 -18.96 -2.92 -0.24
CA LEU A 20 -20.15 -2.18 0.18
C LEU A 20 -21.00 -1.72 -1.01
N ALA A 21 -20.37 -1.42 -2.15
CA ALA A 21 -21.07 -1.11 -3.40
C ALA A 21 -21.81 -2.34 -3.95
N ASN A 22 -21.15 -3.50 -3.97
CA ASN A 22 -21.74 -4.76 -4.45
C ASN A 22 -22.91 -5.20 -3.56
N GLU A 23 -22.77 -5.04 -2.24
CA GLU A 23 -23.83 -5.30 -1.24
C GLU A 23 -24.93 -4.21 -1.25
N LYS A 24 -24.82 -3.17 -2.07
CA LYS A 24 -25.75 -2.02 -2.16
C LYS A 24 -25.96 -1.29 -0.83
N ILE A 25 -24.93 -1.26 0.02
CA ILE A 25 -24.95 -0.63 1.34
C ILE A 25 -24.68 0.87 1.26
N ILE A 26 -23.78 1.29 0.37
CA ILE A 26 -23.51 2.73 0.12
C ILE A 26 -24.56 3.34 -0.82
N PRO A 27 -24.74 4.68 -0.85
CA PRO A 27 -25.66 5.33 -1.76
C PRO A 27 -25.41 4.94 -3.23
N LYS A 28 -26.50 4.72 -3.99
CA LYS A 28 -26.44 4.38 -5.42
C LYS A 28 -25.78 5.46 -6.27
N GLU A 29 -25.98 6.72 -5.89
CA GLU A 29 -25.37 7.86 -6.56
C GLU A 29 -23.86 7.91 -6.28
N ARG A 30 -23.07 8.14 -7.34
CA ARG A 30 -21.62 8.23 -7.19
C ARG A 30 -21.23 9.54 -6.52
N LEU A 31 -20.89 9.46 -5.23
CA LEU A 31 -20.50 10.60 -4.40
C LEU A 31 -19.16 11.22 -4.86
N PHE A 32 -19.13 12.56 -4.91
CA PHE A 32 -17.93 13.38 -5.15
C PHE A 32 -17.09 12.99 -6.38
N THR A 33 -17.74 12.54 -7.45
CA THR A 33 -17.06 12.15 -8.70
C THR A 33 -16.72 13.32 -9.61
N LYS A 34 -17.48 14.42 -9.52
CA LYS A 34 -17.30 15.64 -10.32
C LYS A 34 -16.37 16.67 -9.64
N VAL A 35 -15.30 16.19 -9.00
CA VAL A 35 -14.27 17.05 -8.40
C VAL A 35 -13.11 17.18 -9.37
N PRO A 36 -12.61 18.40 -9.66
CA PRO A 36 -11.42 18.59 -10.48
C PRO A 36 -10.23 17.77 -9.98
N ARG A 37 -9.48 17.18 -10.91
CA ARG A 37 -8.34 16.31 -10.58
C ARG A 37 -7.22 17.06 -9.83
N PHE A 38 -7.05 18.33 -10.15
CA PHE A 38 -6.06 19.22 -9.55
C PHE A 38 -6.75 20.48 -9.00
N GLY A 39 -6.33 20.91 -7.82
CA GLY A 39 -6.67 22.20 -7.24
C GLY A 39 -5.47 23.13 -7.15
N LYS A 40 -5.73 24.44 -7.03
CA LYS A 40 -4.72 25.46 -6.77
C LYS A 40 -4.69 25.74 -5.27
N ILE A 41 -3.61 25.36 -4.62
CA ILE A 41 -3.44 25.61 -3.19
C ILE A 41 -2.96 27.07 -2.99
N PRO A 42 -3.48 27.80 -1.98
CA PRO A 42 -2.98 29.13 -1.62
C PRO A 42 -1.48 29.14 -1.33
N LYS A 43 -0.80 30.25 -1.63
CA LYS A 43 0.65 30.40 -1.38
C LYS A 43 1.00 30.22 0.08
N LEU A 44 0.12 30.65 0.99
CA LEU A 44 0.31 30.48 2.42
C LEU A 44 0.55 29.01 2.79
N ALA A 45 -0.26 28.09 2.27
CA ALA A 45 -0.12 26.67 2.56
C ALA A 45 1.22 26.08 2.07
N GLY A 46 1.74 26.61 0.95
CA GLY A 46 3.07 26.26 0.46
C GLY A 46 4.21 26.76 1.35
N LYS A 47 3.95 27.71 2.26
CA LYS A 47 4.93 28.27 3.20
C LYS A 47 4.82 27.68 4.61
N ILE A 48 3.61 27.44 5.10
CA ILE A 48 3.37 26.94 6.47
C ILE A 48 3.16 25.42 6.54
N GLY A 49 3.03 24.77 5.38
CA GLY A 49 2.72 23.34 5.27
C GLY A 49 1.22 23.07 5.16
N TYR A 50 0.87 21.98 4.47
CA TYR A 50 -0.53 21.65 4.16
C TYR A 50 -1.36 21.25 5.38
N ALA A 51 -0.76 20.55 6.35
CA ALA A 51 -1.43 20.14 7.57
C ALA A 51 -1.80 21.34 8.44
N GLU A 52 -0.83 22.23 8.68
CA GLU A 52 -1.02 23.47 9.44
C GLU A 52 -2.06 24.38 8.78
N PHE A 53 -1.98 24.54 7.47
CA PHE A 53 -2.99 25.28 6.73
C PHE A 53 -4.39 24.66 6.83
N GLY A 54 -4.49 23.33 6.84
CA GLY A 54 -5.73 22.61 7.06
C GLY A 54 -6.36 22.92 8.42
N LEU A 55 -5.57 22.88 9.50
CA LEU A 55 -6.04 23.19 10.87
C LEU A 55 -6.61 24.61 10.97
N LYS A 56 -6.01 25.58 10.28
CA LYS A 56 -6.47 26.97 10.27
C LYS A 56 -7.69 27.23 9.36
N MET A 57 -8.09 26.29 8.50
CA MET A 57 -9.25 26.48 7.62
C MET A 57 -10.57 26.64 8.39
N GLU A 58 -10.72 25.96 9.52
CA GLU A 58 -11.88 26.14 10.39
C GLU A 58 -11.95 27.57 10.93
N THR A 59 -10.82 28.11 11.43
CA THR A 59 -10.70 29.50 11.89
C THR A 59 -11.04 30.48 10.78
N PHE A 60 -10.61 30.23 9.54
CA PHE A 60 -10.97 31.07 8.40
C PHE A 60 -12.47 31.04 8.11
N ILE A 61 -13.09 29.87 8.14
CA ILE A 61 -14.52 29.69 7.90
C ILE A 61 -15.35 30.34 9.01
N GLU A 62 -14.95 30.14 10.27
CA GLU A 62 -15.55 30.78 11.44
C GLU A 62 -15.45 32.31 11.35
N GLY A 63 -14.27 32.84 11.04
CA GLY A 63 -14.07 34.27 10.80
C GLY A 63 -14.99 34.81 9.71
N PHE A 64 -15.12 34.09 8.58
CA PHE A 64 -16.03 34.49 7.50
C PHE A 64 -17.50 34.50 7.93
N ILE A 65 -17.95 33.49 8.68
CA ILE A 65 -19.34 33.38 9.15
C ILE A 65 -19.65 34.49 10.16
N SER A 66 -18.68 34.82 11.01
CA SER A 66 -18.72 35.93 11.97
C SER A 66 -18.54 37.31 11.32
N GLY A 67 -18.41 37.40 10.00
CA GLY A 67 -18.35 38.66 9.25
C GLY A 67 -16.98 39.33 9.16
N LYS A 68 -15.93 38.71 9.70
CA LYS A 68 -14.54 39.23 9.67
C LYS A 68 -14.07 39.41 8.23
N THR A 69 -13.35 40.50 7.95
CA THR A 69 -12.67 40.74 6.68
C THR A 69 -11.42 39.86 6.55
N PRO A 70 -10.87 39.65 5.34
CA PRO A 70 -9.58 38.98 5.22
C PRO A 70 -8.46 39.71 5.96
N GLN A 71 -8.58 41.02 6.17
CA GLN A 71 -7.63 41.80 6.96
C GLN A 71 -7.76 41.47 8.45
N ASP A 72 -8.98 41.41 8.99
CA ASP A 72 -9.21 41.04 10.40
C ASP A 72 -8.64 39.66 10.71
N ILE A 73 -8.80 38.70 9.78
CA ILE A 73 -8.22 37.35 9.89
C ILE A 73 -6.70 37.42 9.91
N ARG A 74 -6.10 38.23 9.02
CA ARG A 74 -4.64 38.43 8.99
C ARG A 74 -4.13 39.00 10.31
N ASP A 75 -4.82 40.00 10.85
CA ASP A 75 -4.43 40.68 12.09
C ASP A 75 -4.56 39.75 13.32
N GLU A 76 -5.50 38.81 13.30
CA GLU A 76 -5.60 37.74 14.32
C GLU A 76 -4.44 36.74 14.22
N MET A 77 -4.02 36.39 13.00
CA MET A 77 -2.85 35.54 12.80
C MET A 77 -1.54 36.21 13.24
N ASP A 78 -1.48 37.55 13.24
CA ASP A 78 -0.34 38.34 13.75
C ASP A 78 -0.26 38.37 15.28
N LYS A 79 -1.37 38.09 15.99
CA LYS A 79 -1.41 38.04 17.47
C LYS A 79 -0.95 36.70 18.04
N GLU A 80 -1.12 35.61 17.29
CA GLU A 80 -0.44 34.35 17.58
C GLU A 80 1.05 34.53 17.27
N SER A 81 1.97 34.00 18.09
CA SER A 81 3.43 34.28 18.02
C SER A 81 4.17 33.74 16.77
N TYR A 82 3.52 33.70 15.61
CA TYR A 82 3.98 33.07 14.39
C TYR A 82 4.18 34.08 13.24
N PRO A 83 5.31 34.01 12.49
CA PRO A 83 5.58 34.87 11.34
C PRO A 83 4.77 34.46 10.08
N MET A 84 3.51 34.05 10.24
CA MET A 84 2.63 33.50 9.21
C MET A 84 1.86 34.58 8.45
N ALA A 85 1.43 35.66 9.10
CA ALA A 85 0.60 36.69 8.48
C ALA A 85 1.28 37.41 7.31
N ARG A 86 2.63 37.51 7.31
CA ARG A 86 3.41 38.05 6.17
C ARG A 86 3.22 37.25 4.87
N TRP A 87 2.82 35.98 4.99
CA TRP A 87 2.55 35.09 3.86
C TRP A 87 1.06 34.99 3.53
N PHE A 88 0.19 35.61 4.34
CA PHE A 88 -1.24 35.68 4.08
C PHE A 88 -1.51 36.71 2.98
N ILE A 89 -2.14 36.26 1.89
CA ILE A 89 -2.48 37.10 0.74
C ILE A 89 -4.01 37.24 0.71
N PRO A 90 -4.58 38.37 1.19
CA PRO A 90 -6.03 38.58 1.30
C PRO A 90 -6.82 38.19 0.03
N GLN A 91 -6.25 38.47 -1.15
CA GLN A 91 -6.88 38.19 -2.44
C GLN A 91 -7.06 36.69 -2.71
N GLU A 92 -6.16 35.82 -2.21
CA GLU A 92 -6.29 34.37 -2.37
C GLU A 92 -7.48 33.80 -1.58
N TYR A 93 -7.89 34.48 -0.51
CA TYR A 93 -9.00 34.09 0.35
C TYR A 93 -10.35 34.69 -0.08
N GLU A 94 -10.33 35.74 -0.89
CA GLU A 94 -11.56 36.41 -1.35
C GLU A 94 -12.45 35.51 -2.21
N LEU A 95 -11.84 34.58 -2.97
CA LEU A 95 -12.58 33.60 -3.77
C LEU A 95 -13.34 32.60 -2.89
N ILE A 96 -12.66 32.04 -1.88
CA ILE A 96 -13.25 31.15 -0.88
C ILE A 96 -14.36 31.90 -0.12
N ARG A 97 -14.09 33.13 0.32
CA ARG A 97 -15.04 34.02 0.99
C ARG A 97 -16.34 34.18 0.20
N LYS A 98 -16.27 34.41 -1.12
CA LYS A 98 -17.47 34.52 -1.98
C LYS A 98 -18.35 33.28 -1.91
N LYS A 99 -17.79 32.08 -1.89
CA LYS A 99 -18.55 30.81 -1.80
C LYS A 99 -19.01 30.49 -0.38
N MET A 100 -18.31 30.99 0.63
CA MET A 100 -18.71 30.88 2.04
C MET A 100 -19.85 31.82 2.42
N LYS A 101 -20.16 32.85 1.61
CA LYS A 101 -21.34 33.72 1.80
C LYS A 101 -22.65 32.96 2.00
N ARG A 102 -22.77 31.73 1.47
CA ARG A 102 -23.94 30.86 1.68
C ARG A 102 -24.21 30.50 3.16
N PHE A 103 -23.18 30.57 4.00
CA PHE A 103 -23.25 30.30 5.44
C PHE A 103 -23.40 31.59 6.26
N ARG A 104 -23.29 32.76 5.61
CA ARG A 104 -23.45 34.06 6.27
C ARG A 104 -24.87 34.17 6.84
N ASN A 105 -24.98 34.70 8.05
CA ASN A 105 -26.24 34.87 8.79
C ASN A 105 -26.96 33.56 9.15
N ARG A 106 -26.26 32.42 9.10
CA ARG A 106 -26.78 31.16 9.65
C ARG A 106 -26.45 31.06 11.13
N ASN A 107 -27.48 31.13 11.97
CA ASN A 107 -27.33 30.98 13.41
C ASN A 107 -27.30 29.50 13.86
N ASP A 108 -27.43 28.56 12.91
CA ASP A 108 -27.50 27.11 13.16
C ASP A 108 -26.20 26.36 12.87
N VAL A 109 -25.11 27.09 12.66
CA VAL A 109 -23.79 26.52 12.36
C VAL A 109 -23.07 26.19 13.67
N GLN A 110 -22.52 24.98 13.77
CA GLN A 110 -21.71 24.55 14.91
C GLN A 110 -20.36 24.02 14.42
N TYR A 111 -19.31 24.26 15.20
CA TYR A 111 -17.92 23.85 14.98
C TYR A 111 -17.45 22.98 16.13
N GLN A 112 -16.32 22.26 15.94
CA GLN A 112 -15.68 21.48 17.01
C GLN A 112 -16.67 20.53 17.69
N VAL A 113 -17.53 19.92 16.89
CA VAL A 113 -18.61 19.08 17.40
C VAL A 113 -18.09 17.68 17.60
N GLU A 114 -18.32 17.14 18.79
CA GLU A 114 -17.93 15.78 19.15
C GLU A 114 -19.18 14.95 19.43
N TRP A 115 -19.30 13.82 18.73
CA TRP A 115 -20.44 12.91 18.82
C TRP A 115 -19.97 11.53 19.23
N ILE A 116 -20.56 10.96 20.28
CA ILE A 116 -20.25 9.59 20.73
C ILE A 116 -21.56 8.80 20.80
N ASP A 117 -21.65 7.69 20.08
CA ASP A 117 -22.70 6.69 20.34
C ASP A 117 -22.21 5.76 21.46
N SER A 118 -22.70 5.98 22.68
CA SER A 118 -22.32 5.21 23.88
C SER A 118 -22.57 3.71 23.76
N LYS A 119 -23.45 3.25 22.86
CA LYS A 119 -23.68 1.81 22.66
C LYS A 119 -22.61 1.16 21.80
N SER A 120 -22.01 1.90 20.87
CA SER A 120 -20.95 1.38 20.00
C SER A 120 -19.57 1.91 20.33
N GLN A 121 -19.46 2.89 21.22
CA GLN A 121 -18.23 3.63 21.53
C GLN A 121 -17.59 4.26 20.28
N ILE A 122 -18.39 4.57 19.25
CA ILE A 122 -17.89 5.18 18.02
C ILE A 122 -18.02 6.68 18.15
N GLN A 123 -16.92 7.38 17.88
CA GLN A 123 -16.87 8.82 17.94
C GLN A 123 -16.69 9.47 16.57
N GLY A 124 -17.52 10.47 16.28
CA GLY A 124 -17.38 11.36 15.14
C GLY A 124 -16.97 12.77 15.56
N HIS A 125 -16.15 13.41 14.73
CA HIS A 125 -15.73 14.80 14.90
C HIS A 125 -15.82 15.51 13.55
N PRO A 126 -17.04 15.87 13.09
CA PRO A 126 -17.21 16.64 11.87
C PRO A 126 -16.68 18.07 12.03
N ASP A 127 -16.01 18.59 11.01
CA ASP A 127 -15.43 19.94 11.06
C ASP A 127 -16.52 21.03 11.21
N LEU A 128 -17.69 20.82 10.58
CA LEU A 128 -18.79 21.79 10.57
C LEU A 128 -20.14 21.09 10.43
N ILE A 129 -21.15 21.53 11.21
CA ILE A 129 -22.53 21.06 11.04
C ILE A 129 -23.52 22.22 10.97
N THR A 130 -24.64 21.98 10.30
CA THR A 130 -25.85 22.82 10.33
C THR A 130 -27.05 21.94 10.69
N THR A 131 -28.24 22.53 10.86
CA THR A 131 -29.48 21.76 11.12
C THR A 131 -29.74 20.65 10.08
N LYS A 132 -29.27 20.83 8.83
CA LYS A 132 -29.55 19.91 7.71
C LYS A 132 -28.34 19.13 7.19
N THR A 133 -27.12 19.62 7.42
CA THR A 133 -25.93 19.14 6.69
C THR A 133 -24.72 18.98 7.61
N ILE A 134 -23.99 17.88 7.44
CA ILE A 134 -22.64 17.66 7.99
C ILE A 134 -21.63 18.02 6.91
N TYR A 135 -20.62 18.80 7.24
CA TYR A 135 -19.55 19.21 6.33
C TYR A 135 -18.20 18.68 6.80
N GLU A 136 -17.39 18.24 5.83
CA GLU A 136 -15.95 18.04 5.98
C GLU A 136 -15.20 19.00 5.06
N ILE A 137 -14.04 19.45 5.52
CA ILE A 137 -13.14 20.35 4.82
C ILE A 137 -11.87 19.56 4.46
N LYS A 138 -11.55 19.48 3.17
CA LYS A 138 -10.31 18.83 2.72
C LYS A 138 -9.42 19.83 1.98
N THR A 139 -8.26 20.10 2.56
CA THR A 139 -7.22 20.92 1.91
C THR A 139 -6.24 20.01 1.18
N THR A 140 -6.53 19.74 -0.09
CA THR A 140 -5.66 18.92 -0.95
C THR A 140 -5.73 19.40 -2.39
N ALA A 141 -4.61 19.38 -3.12
CA ALA A 141 -4.63 19.59 -4.57
C ALA A 141 -5.17 18.36 -5.31
N ILE A 142 -5.09 17.16 -4.73
CA ILE A 142 -5.37 15.89 -5.41
C ILE A 142 -6.45 15.13 -4.61
N PHE A 143 -7.68 15.65 -4.61
CA PHE A 143 -8.77 15.04 -3.82
C PHE A 143 -9.07 13.58 -4.19
N HIS A 144 -8.83 13.21 -5.46
CA HIS A 144 -9.13 11.86 -5.94
C HIS A 144 -8.45 10.76 -5.11
N SER A 145 -7.24 10.99 -4.56
CA SER A 145 -6.52 9.99 -3.77
C SER A 145 -7.16 9.67 -2.42
N MET A 146 -7.97 10.59 -1.87
CA MET A 146 -8.61 10.45 -0.54
C MET A 146 -10.15 10.46 -0.61
N ARG A 147 -10.71 10.40 -1.82
CA ARG A 147 -12.15 10.49 -2.03
C ARG A 147 -12.90 9.39 -1.29
N ILE A 148 -12.41 8.16 -1.31
CA ILE A 148 -13.08 7.01 -0.71
C ILE A 148 -13.13 7.15 0.82
N ASP A 149 -12.01 7.49 1.45
CA ASP A 149 -11.96 7.73 2.90
C ASP A 149 -12.89 8.87 3.30
N THR A 150 -12.92 9.96 2.51
CA THR A 150 -13.82 11.08 2.75
C THR A 150 -15.30 10.67 2.64
N ILE A 151 -15.64 9.81 1.68
CA ILE A 151 -17.00 9.24 1.57
C ILE A 151 -17.33 8.45 2.83
N PHE A 152 -16.47 7.51 3.24
CA PHE A 152 -16.73 6.70 4.43
C PHE A 152 -16.82 7.54 5.70
N GLN A 153 -15.99 8.55 5.86
CA GLN A 153 -16.02 9.48 6.98
C GLN A 153 -17.38 10.19 7.06
N LEU A 154 -17.83 10.81 5.97
CA LEU A 154 -19.11 11.53 5.93
C LEU A 154 -20.32 10.62 6.09
N LEU A 155 -20.31 9.42 5.49
CA LEU A 155 -21.38 8.43 5.67
C LEU A 155 -21.44 7.92 7.11
N SER A 156 -20.28 7.72 7.76
CA SER A 156 -20.20 7.33 9.17
C SER A 156 -20.76 8.41 10.08
N TYR A 157 -20.42 9.68 9.84
CA TYR A 157 -20.98 10.80 10.60
C TYR A 157 -22.49 10.93 10.41
N PHE A 158 -22.99 10.73 9.19
CA PHE A 158 -24.43 10.70 8.93
C PHE A 158 -25.11 9.59 9.75
N CYS A 159 -24.53 8.39 9.79
CA CYS A 159 -25.04 7.29 10.61
C CYS A 159 -25.07 7.65 12.11
N LEU A 160 -24.00 8.26 12.63
CA LEU A 160 -23.93 8.72 14.03
C LEU A 160 -25.01 9.76 14.33
N ALA A 161 -25.18 10.76 13.47
CA ALA A 161 -26.23 11.77 13.62
C ALA A 161 -27.63 11.14 13.69
N ARG A 162 -27.93 10.15 12.82
CA ARG A 162 -29.18 9.41 12.86
C ARG A 162 -29.33 8.58 14.14
N ARG A 163 -28.25 7.97 14.63
CA ARG A 163 -28.23 7.21 15.89
C ARG A 163 -28.49 8.08 17.12
N LEU A 164 -28.04 9.33 17.08
CA LEU A 164 -28.21 10.33 18.13
C LEU A 164 -29.53 11.13 18.01
N GLY A 165 -30.43 10.75 17.09
CA GLY A 165 -31.77 11.36 16.97
C GLY A 165 -31.80 12.68 16.20
N MET A 166 -30.76 13.01 15.43
CA MET A 166 -30.68 14.25 14.66
C MET A 166 -31.45 14.15 13.33
N ASP A 167 -32.76 13.92 13.39
CA ASP A 167 -33.56 13.52 12.22
C ASP A 167 -33.70 14.59 11.11
N LYS A 168 -33.51 15.87 11.46
CA LYS A 168 -33.52 16.99 10.49
C LYS A 168 -32.29 16.99 9.58
N LEU A 169 -31.22 16.32 9.99
CA LEU A 169 -29.99 16.18 9.23
C LEU A 169 -30.21 15.18 8.10
N THR A 170 -30.12 15.67 6.87
CA THR A 170 -30.49 14.94 5.65
C THR A 170 -29.42 15.01 4.56
N HIS A 171 -28.36 15.78 4.77
CA HIS A 171 -27.31 16.01 3.78
C HIS A 171 -25.92 15.79 4.36
N ILE A 172 -25.00 15.41 3.48
CA ILE A 172 -23.56 15.52 3.70
C ILE A 172 -22.98 16.53 2.72
N GLY A 173 -21.91 17.18 3.12
CA GLY A 173 -21.28 18.25 2.39
C GLY A 173 -19.77 18.14 2.44
N LEU A 174 -19.13 18.62 1.39
CA LEU A 174 -17.70 18.65 1.24
C LEU A 174 -17.25 20.04 0.81
N ILE A 175 -16.32 20.62 1.54
CA ILE A 175 -15.67 21.89 1.26
C ILE A 175 -14.24 21.61 0.79
N LEU A 176 -13.92 22.08 -0.40
CA LEU A 176 -12.63 21.89 -1.07
C LEU A 176 -12.04 23.25 -1.45
N PRO A 177 -11.29 23.90 -0.54
CA PRO A 177 -10.74 25.23 -0.79
C PRO A 177 -9.83 25.29 -2.02
N ALA A 178 -8.99 24.27 -2.23
CA ALA A 178 -8.04 24.23 -3.35
C ALA A 178 -8.71 24.02 -4.72
N GLN A 179 -9.86 23.34 -4.77
CA GLN A 179 -10.65 23.18 -6.00
C GLN A 179 -11.70 24.29 -6.15
N ASP A 180 -11.75 25.24 -5.22
CA ASP A 180 -12.79 26.26 -5.13
C ASP A 180 -14.19 25.61 -5.23
N LEU A 181 -14.46 24.58 -4.44
CA LEU A 181 -15.67 23.77 -4.59
C LEU A 181 -16.34 23.49 -3.25
N ILE A 182 -17.67 23.58 -3.22
CA ILE A 182 -18.47 23.08 -2.10
C ILE A 182 -19.62 22.29 -2.69
N ILE A 183 -19.74 21.04 -2.27
CA ILE A 183 -20.70 20.07 -2.77
C ILE A 183 -21.63 19.69 -1.62
N ASN A 184 -22.94 19.63 -1.87
CA ASN A 184 -23.92 19.04 -0.97
C ASN A 184 -24.55 17.84 -1.66
N VAL A 185 -24.75 16.76 -0.91
CA VAL A 185 -25.46 15.57 -1.38
C VAL A 185 -26.56 15.22 -0.39
N SER A 186 -27.76 14.96 -0.90
CA SER A 186 -28.88 14.51 -0.08
C SER A 186 -28.78 13.01 0.18
N LEU A 187 -28.94 12.62 1.44
CA LEU A 187 -29.02 11.24 1.89
C LEU A 187 -30.43 10.90 2.43
N LYS A 188 -31.44 11.73 2.15
CA LYS A 188 -32.80 11.59 2.69
C LYS A 188 -33.40 10.19 2.48
N ASN A 189 -33.11 9.58 1.33
CA ASN A 189 -33.66 8.29 0.92
C ASN A 189 -32.66 7.12 1.09
N TRP A 190 -31.51 7.36 1.71
CA TRP A 190 -30.51 6.33 1.93
C TRP A 190 -30.79 5.55 3.21
N ASP A 191 -30.90 4.22 3.11
CA ASP A 191 -30.94 3.35 4.28
C ASP A 191 -29.54 3.20 4.88
N TRP A 192 -29.28 3.95 5.95
CA TRP A 192 -27.99 4.04 6.61
C TRP A 192 -27.72 2.88 7.58
N LYS A 193 -28.75 2.13 8.01
CA LYS A 193 -28.63 1.10 9.05
C LYS A 193 -27.66 -0.03 8.68
N PRO A 194 -27.64 -0.55 7.43
CA PRO A 194 -26.67 -1.56 7.02
C PRO A 194 -25.22 -1.06 7.09
N PHE A 195 -24.97 0.20 6.69
CA PHE A 195 -23.64 0.79 6.77
C PHE A 195 -23.19 0.95 8.22
N TYR A 196 -24.07 1.42 9.11
CA TYR A 196 -23.77 1.52 10.53
C TYR A 196 -23.51 0.16 11.19
N LYS A 197 -24.19 -0.91 10.75
CA LYS A 197 -23.87 -2.27 11.18
C LYS A 197 -22.43 -2.66 10.79
N LYS A 198 -22.01 -2.37 9.54
CA LYS A 198 -20.63 -2.59 9.08
C LYS A 198 -19.62 -1.78 9.90
N LEU A 199 -19.93 -0.53 10.22
CA LEU A 199 -19.06 0.31 11.05
C LEU A 199 -18.85 -0.29 12.46
N LYS A 200 -19.88 -0.88 13.06
CA LYS A 200 -19.75 -1.62 14.33
C LYS A 200 -18.95 -2.92 14.19
N GLU A 201 -19.03 -3.59 13.05
CA GLU A 201 -18.17 -4.75 12.77
C GLU A 201 -16.70 -4.33 12.69
N CYS A 202 -16.39 -3.16 12.13
CA CYS A 202 -15.04 -2.60 12.11
C CYS A 202 -14.46 -2.38 13.51
N VAL A 203 -15.28 -1.99 14.50
CA VAL A 203 -14.83 -1.88 15.91
C VAL A 203 -14.34 -3.24 16.41
N LYS A 204 -15.10 -4.30 16.18
CA LYS A 204 -14.70 -5.67 16.58
C LYS A 204 -13.42 -6.12 15.88
N ILE A 205 -13.28 -5.79 14.59
CA ILE A 205 -12.06 -6.08 13.83
C ILE A 205 -10.87 -5.34 14.45
N LYS A 206 -11.01 -4.04 14.73
CA LYS A 206 -9.97 -3.21 15.35
C LYS A 206 -9.57 -3.74 16.73
N GLU A 207 -10.54 -3.98 17.62
CA GLU A 207 -10.27 -4.51 18.97
C GLU A 207 -9.62 -5.90 18.91
N GLY A 208 -10.10 -6.77 18.02
CA GLY A 208 -9.49 -8.08 17.78
C GLY A 208 -8.04 -7.95 17.33
N ARG A 209 -7.76 -7.03 16.39
CA ARG A 209 -6.40 -6.74 15.93
C ARG A 209 -5.52 -6.19 17.05
N GLU A 210 -5.98 -5.22 17.82
CA GLU A 210 -5.21 -4.65 18.93
C GLU A 210 -4.90 -5.68 20.01
N LYS A 211 -5.87 -6.55 20.33
CA LYS A 211 -5.64 -7.69 21.22
C LYS A 211 -4.57 -8.63 20.66
N MET A 212 -4.68 -9.01 19.39
CA MET A 212 -3.71 -9.87 18.73
C MET A 212 -2.32 -9.24 18.68
N ILE A 213 -2.20 -7.92 18.42
CA ILE A 213 -0.92 -7.20 18.47
C ILE A 213 -0.32 -7.25 19.88
N LYS A 214 -1.14 -6.99 20.90
CA LYS A 214 -0.71 -7.04 22.31
C LYS A 214 -0.20 -8.43 22.69
N GLU A 215 -0.83 -9.48 22.17
CA GLU A 215 -0.46 -10.88 22.39
C GLU A 215 0.62 -11.40 21.41
N SER A 216 0.98 -10.61 20.39
CA SER A 216 1.91 -11.04 19.35
C SER A 216 3.36 -11.05 19.83
N TYR A 217 4.16 -11.92 19.20
CA TYR A 217 5.61 -11.98 19.42
C TYR A 217 6.32 -10.64 19.13
N LEU A 218 5.75 -9.77 18.28
CA LEU A 218 6.32 -8.45 17.96
C LEU A 218 6.41 -7.54 19.19
N ARG A 219 5.61 -7.80 20.23
CA ARG A 219 5.65 -7.07 21.50
C ARG A 219 6.28 -7.86 22.65
N ASN A 220 6.46 -9.17 22.51
CA ASN A 220 7.16 -9.98 23.50
C ASN A 220 8.67 -9.98 23.22
N SER A 221 9.43 -9.22 24.00
CA SER A 221 10.87 -9.03 23.78
C SER A 221 11.66 -10.34 23.76
N LYS A 222 11.28 -11.33 24.58
CA LYS A 222 11.96 -12.63 24.64
C LYS A 222 11.77 -13.46 23.37
N ASP A 223 10.56 -13.45 22.81
CA ASP A 223 10.28 -14.16 21.57
C ASP A 223 10.94 -13.46 20.38
N TRP A 224 10.98 -12.12 20.40
CA TRP A 224 11.58 -11.34 19.33
C TRP A 224 13.08 -11.60 19.16
N GLU A 225 13.84 -11.85 20.23
CA GLU A 225 15.26 -12.23 20.10
C GLU A 225 15.46 -13.51 19.26
N THR A 226 14.51 -14.44 19.32
CA THR A 226 14.53 -15.69 18.54
C THR A 226 14.22 -15.44 17.06
N TYR A 227 13.31 -14.49 16.77
CA TYR A 227 12.82 -14.23 15.42
C TYR A 227 13.57 -13.14 14.68
N TRP A 228 14.12 -12.16 15.39
CA TRP A 228 14.82 -10.99 14.86
C TRP A 228 15.89 -11.34 13.81
N PRO A 229 16.75 -12.36 14.00
CA PRO A 229 17.74 -12.73 13.00
C PRO A 229 17.13 -13.14 11.66
N TYR A 230 15.87 -13.57 11.63
CA TYR A 230 15.16 -14.01 10.43
C TYR A 230 14.41 -12.92 9.70
N VAL A 231 14.14 -11.78 10.36
CA VAL A 231 13.31 -10.72 9.81
C VAL A 231 14.18 -9.51 9.47
N GLY A 232 14.23 -9.18 8.19
CA GLY A 232 14.94 -8.02 7.68
C GLY A 232 14.08 -7.22 6.72
N SER A 233 14.71 -6.48 5.81
CA SER A 233 13.98 -5.56 4.94
C SER A 233 14.59 -5.42 3.55
N HIS A 234 13.74 -5.04 2.60
CA HIS A 234 14.19 -4.46 1.35
C HIS A 234 14.72 -3.04 1.60
N ILE A 235 15.97 -2.78 1.22
CA ILE A 235 16.65 -1.51 1.46
C ILE A 235 17.24 -0.92 0.18
N TYR A 236 17.56 0.37 0.23
CA TYR A 236 18.29 1.03 -0.84
C TYR A 236 19.73 0.49 -0.94
N LYS A 237 20.21 0.31 -2.17
CA LYS A 237 21.56 -0.19 -2.47
C LYS A 237 22.67 0.57 -1.74
N ASP A 238 22.54 1.89 -1.64
CA ASP A 238 23.55 2.76 -1.02
C ASP A 238 23.60 2.60 0.50
N HIS A 239 22.58 1.99 1.12
CA HIS A 239 22.53 1.69 2.54
C HIS A 239 23.01 0.27 2.87
N LEU A 240 23.05 -0.64 1.90
CA LEU A 240 23.29 -2.08 2.10
C LEU A 240 24.56 -2.38 2.90
N ILE A 241 25.71 -1.89 2.45
CA ILE A 241 27.00 -2.14 3.11
C ILE A 241 27.00 -1.61 4.55
N ARG A 242 26.43 -0.42 4.78
CA ARG A 242 26.31 0.16 6.12
C ARG A 242 25.45 -0.71 7.02
N TYR A 243 24.35 -1.24 6.50
CA TYR A 243 23.39 -2.03 7.27
C TYR A 243 23.95 -3.41 7.61
N ILE A 244 24.59 -4.10 6.66
CA ILE A 244 25.30 -5.35 6.93
C ILE A 244 26.34 -5.17 8.04
N ASN A 245 27.13 -4.09 8.00
CA ASN A 245 28.12 -3.83 9.06
C ASN A 245 27.50 -3.57 10.44
N LYS A 246 26.27 -3.03 10.49
CA LYS A 246 25.57 -2.74 11.74
C LYS A 246 24.86 -3.97 12.31
N SER A 247 24.21 -4.75 11.45
CA SER A 247 23.38 -5.89 11.85
C SER A 247 23.57 -7.06 10.87
N PRO A 248 24.71 -7.77 10.91
CA PRO A 248 25.03 -8.79 9.91
C PRO A 248 24.18 -10.06 10.00
N HIS A 249 23.41 -10.23 11.08
CA HIS A 249 22.60 -11.43 11.33
C HIS A 249 21.21 -11.38 10.69
N VAL A 250 20.72 -10.19 10.30
CA VAL A 250 19.40 -10.06 9.67
C VAL A 250 19.52 -10.13 8.15
N PRO A 251 18.49 -10.62 7.44
CA PRO A 251 18.52 -10.68 5.99
C PRO A 251 18.31 -9.30 5.36
N TYR A 252 18.81 -9.12 4.15
CA TYR A 252 18.60 -7.89 3.38
C TYR A 252 18.25 -8.21 1.92
N GLN A 253 17.44 -7.34 1.33
CA GLN A 253 17.20 -7.33 -0.12
C GLN A 253 17.42 -5.95 -0.69
N PHE A 254 17.87 -5.89 -1.94
CA PHE A 254 18.08 -4.63 -2.64
C PHE A 254 17.90 -4.80 -4.14
N PHE A 255 17.65 -3.69 -4.84
CA PHE A 255 17.79 -3.63 -6.28
C PHE A 255 19.24 -3.26 -6.62
N VAL A 256 19.85 -3.99 -7.57
CA VAL A 256 21.16 -3.59 -8.13
C VAL A 256 21.03 -2.30 -8.94
N GLY A 257 19.96 -2.19 -9.74
CA GLY A 257 19.53 -0.97 -10.42
C GLY A 257 18.44 -0.23 -9.63
N GLY A 258 17.71 0.67 -10.29
CA GLY A 258 16.45 1.17 -9.74
C GLY A 258 15.30 0.20 -10.03
N ARG A 259 14.24 0.20 -9.22
CA ARG A 259 13.06 -0.68 -9.39
C ARG A 259 12.41 -0.65 -10.78
N ASN A 260 12.49 0.50 -11.45
CA ASN A 260 11.97 0.73 -12.81
C ASN A 260 13.07 0.86 -13.86
N ASN A 261 14.34 0.72 -13.46
CA ASN A 261 15.47 0.93 -14.37
C ASN A 261 15.61 -0.29 -15.28
N THR A 262 15.80 -0.03 -16.57
CA THR A 262 16.05 -1.06 -17.59
C THR A 262 17.45 -1.68 -17.48
N HIS A 263 18.32 -1.15 -16.63
CA HIS A 263 19.70 -1.61 -16.49
C HIS A 263 20.03 -2.05 -15.05
N ALA A 264 20.56 -3.27 -14.93
CA ALA A 264 21.19 -3.80 -13.71
C ALA A 264 22.69 -3.48 -13.70
N ASN A 265 23.04 -2.19 -13.69
CA ASN A 265 24.44 -1.76 -13.67
C ASN A 265 24.93 -1.52 -12.24
N CYS A 266 26.07 -2.12 -11.93
CA CYS A 266 26.77 -2.00 -10.67
C CYS A 266 28.25 -1.75 -10.98
N THR A 267 28.87 -0.78 -10.31
CA THR A 267 30.29 -0.47 -10.51
C THR A 267 31.15 -1.58 -9.89
N GLU A 268 32.29 -1.89 -10.51
CA GLU A 268 33.22 -2.87 -9.97
C GLU A 268 33.73 -2.47 -8.57
N GLY A 269 33.91 -1.17 -8.32
CA GLY A 269 34.24 -0.66 -6.98
C GLY A 269 33.20 -1.01 -5.92
N TYR A 270 31.90 -0.89 -6.25
CA TYR A 270 30.83 -1.29 -5.33
C TYR A 270 30.83 -2.79 -5.10
N LYS A 271 30.92 -3.61 -6.17
CA LYS A 271 30.96 -5.07 -6.06
C LYS A 271 32.12 -5.53 -5.17
N LYS A 272 33.32 -4.97 -5.35
CA LYS A 272 34.50 -5.28 -4.54
C LYS A 272 34.29 -4.92 -3.07
N ASN A 273 33.65 -3.79 -2.79
CA ASN A 273 33.36 -3.37 -1.41
C ASN A 273 32.30 -4.26 -0.75
N LEU A 274 31.24 -4.60 -1.49
CA LEU A 274 30.20 -5.53 -1.02
C LEU A 274 30.80 -6.91 -0.76
N LYS A 275 31.62 -7.43 -1.66
CA LYS A 275 32.31 -8.72 -1.50
C LYS A 275 33.13 -8.76 -0.20
N LYS A 276 34.00 -7.77 0.02
CA LYS A 276 34.79 -7.65 1.26
C LYS A 276 33.91 -7.58 2.52
N THR A 277 32.77 -6.91 2.42
CA THR A 277 31.81 -6.80 3.53
C THR A 277 31.16 -8.15 3.84
N LEU A 278 30.76 -8.90 2.81
CA LEU A 278 30.17 -10.23 2.96
C LEU A 278 31.20 -11.28 3.43
N GLU A 279 32.46 -11.18 2.99
CA GLU A 279 33.56 -12.01 3.49
C GLU A 279 33.82 -11.77 4.99
N ARG A 280 33.70 -10.51 5.46
CA ARG A 280 33.81 -10.16 6.88
C ARG A 280 32.62 -10.65 7.72
N HIS A 281 31.43 -10.71 7.11
CA HIS A 281 30.17 -11.06 7.75
C HIS A 281 29.54 -12.26 7.04
N SER A 282 30.19 -13.42 7.12
CA SER A 282 29.83 -14.62 6.35
C SER A 282 28.42 -15.17 6.64
N GLN A 283 27.84 -14.80 7.78
CA GLN A 283 26.46 -15.12 8.16
C GLN A 283 25.41 -14.24 7.47
N ALA A 284 25.81 -13.16 6.80
CA ALA A 284 24.89 -12.23 6.16
C ALA A 284 24.10 -12.92 5.05
N ARG A 285 22.77 -12.75 5.08
CA ARG A 285 21.85 -13.29 4.07
C ARG A 285 21.36 -12.15 3.21
N VAL A 286 21.85 -12.07 1.98
CA VAL A 286 21.53 -10.97 1.08
C VAL A 286 20.93 -11.49 -0.21
N PHE A 287 19.84 -10.86 -0.65
CA PHE A 287 19.08 -11.21 -1.84
C PHE A 287 19.05 -10.01 -2.80
N ILE A 288 18.88 -10.30 -4.09
CA ILE A 288 18.63 -9.27 -5.10
C ILE A 288 17.18 -9.35 -5.52
N HIS A 289 16.48 -8.22 -5.58
CA HIS A 289 15.24 -8.12 -6.32
C HIS A 289 15.50 -7.64 -7.75
N SER A 290 14.95 -8.31 -8.75
CA SER A 290 15.03 -7.88 -10.16
C SER A 290 13.99 -6.79 -10.49
N PRO A 291 14.23 -5.88 -11.44
CA PRO A 291 13.28 -4.79 -11.72
C PRO A 291 11.85 -5.26 -12.02
N TYR A 292 10.84 -4.56 -11.47
CA TYR A 292 9.41 -4.89 -11.62
C TYR A 292 8.90 -4.83 -13.07
N THR A 293 9.66 -4.21 -13.97
CA THR A 293 9.32 -4.08 -15.39
C THR A 293 9.59 -5.35 -16.20
N LEU A 294 10.26 -6.34 -15.61
CA LEU A 294 10.50 -7.64 -16.22
C LEU A 294 9.21 -8.46 -16.24
N ASN A 295 8.92 -9.10 -17.37
CA ASN A 295 7.73 -9.94 -17.52
C ASN A 295 8.12 -11.27 -18.18
N LEU A 296 8.25 -12.33 -17.39
CA LEU A 296 8.65 -13.66 -17.87
C LEU A 296 7.68 -14.28 -18.89
N SER A 297 6.44 -13.79 -19.00
CA SER A 297 5.48 -14.28 -20.00
C SER A 297 5.71 -13.70 -21.40
N GLN A 298 6.67 -12.80 -21.57
CA GLN A 298 7.10 -12.38 -22.90
C GLN A 298 7.79 -13.53 -23.63
N LYS A 299 7.61 -13.61 -24.94
CA LYS A 299 8.30 -14.61 -25.77
C LYS A 299 9.81 -14.42 -25.69
N TYR A 300 10.53 -15.49 -25.38
CA TYR A 300 11.99 -15.49 -25.43
C TYR A 300 12.48 -15.23 -26.86
N VAL A 301 13.59 -14.51 -26.98
CA VAL A 301 14.24 -14.23 -28.26
C VAL A 301 15.73 -14.56 -28.12
N SER A 302 16.25 -15.40 -29.01
CA SER A 302 17.66 -15.78 -29.06
C SER A 302 18.53 -14.66 -29.63
N SER A 303 19.86 -14.73 -29.43
CA SER A 303 20.78 -13.73 -30.00
C SER A 303 20.68 -13.64 -31.52
N LYS A 304 20.58 -14.79 -32.19
CA LYS A 304 20.43 -14.88 -33.66
C LYS A 304 19.16 -14.15 -34.14
N GLU A 305 18.04 -14.40 -33.48
CA GLU A 305 16.78 -13.70 -33.78
C GLU A 305 16.85 -12.20 -33.48
N VAL A 306 17.73 -11.73 -32.58
CA VAL A 306 17.96 -10.29 -32.37
C VAL A 306 18.73 -9.69 -33.54
N GLU A 307 19.77 -10.36 -34.03
CA GLU A 307 20.57 -9.92 -35.18
C GLU A 307 19.66 -9.77 -36.42
N ASP A 308 18.83 -10.77 -36.70
CA ASP A 308 17.85 -10.76 -37.80
C ASP A 308 16.83 -9.59 -37.68
N VAL A 309 16.49 -9.17 -36.45
CA VAL A 309 15.56 -8.06 -36.19
C VAL A 309 16.24 -6.69 -36.24
N GLN A 310 17.53 -6.62 -35.89
CA GLN A 310 18.32 -5.39 -35.90
C GLN A 310 18.71 -4.96 -37.32
N GLU A 311 18.98 -5.90 -38.23
CA GLU A 311 19.13 -5.60 -39.66
C GLU A 311 17.88 -4.94 -40.26
N GLY A 312 16.70 -5.16 -39.67
CA GLY A 312 15.43 -4.51 -40.03
C GLY A 312 15.09 -3.21 -39.29
N GLY A 313 16.01 -2.63 -38.52
CA GLY A 313 15.86 -1.30 -37.89
C GLY A 313 14.95 -1.22 -36.65
N LYS A 314 14.70 -2.32 -35.93
CA LYS A 314 13.79 -2.35 -34.76
C LYS A 314 14.48 -2.45 -33.39
N GLN A 315 13.79 -1.91 -32.39
CA GLN A 315 14.14 -1.90 -30.96
C GLN A 315 14.53 -3.28 -30.41
N TYR A 316 15.47 -3.32 -29.46
CA TYR A 316 15.92 -4.55 -28.79
C TYR A 316 14.73 -5.36 -28.23
N PRO A 317 14.55 -6.65 -28.60
CA PRO A 317 13.39 -7.42 -28.20
C PRO A 317 13.30 -7.61 -26.67
N LYS A 318 12.11 -7.37 -26.10
CA LYS A 318 11.88 -7.44 -24.64
C LYS A 318 12.26 -8.79 -24.04
N GLY A 319 12.00 -9.90 -24.73
CA GLY A 319 12.37 -11.25 -24.30
C GLY A 319 13.87 -11.39 -24.06
N ARG A 320 14.70 -11.00 -25.03
CA ARG A 320 16.16 -11.07 -24.88
C ARG A 320 16.65 -10.22 -23.71
N TRP A 321 16.08 -9.02 -23.54
CA TRP A 321 16.42 -8.14 -22.44
C TRP A 321 16.16 -8.77 -21.07
N ILE A 322 15.02 -9.45 -20.88
CA ILE A 322 14.70 -10.16 -19.64
C ILE A 322 15.77 -11.19 -19.30
N TYR A 323 16.12 -12.04 -20.27
CA TYR A 323 17.19 -13.03 -20.09
C TYR A 323 18.51 -12.37 -19.69
N THR A 324 18.95 -11.34 -20.43
CA THR A 324 20.23 -10.67 -20.19
C THR A 324 20.31 -10.04 -18.80
N VAL A 325 19.26 -9.34 -18.37
CA VAL A 325 19.26 -8.68 -17.05
C VAL A 325 19.29 -9.70 -15.93
N VAL A 326 18.43 -10.72 -15.98
CA VAL A 326 18.31 -11.67 -14.86
C VAL A 326 19.54 -12.57 -14.77
N VAL A 327 20.11 -13.00 -15.90
CA VAL A 327 21.37 -13.76 -15.91
C VAL A 327 22.51 -12.94 -15.31
N LYS A 328 22.64 -11.65 -15.68
CA LYS A 328 23.65 -10.76 -15.08
C LYS A 328 23.49 -10.63 -13.56
N LEU A 329 22.25 -10.58 -13.06
CA LEU A 329 21.97 -10.53 -11.63
C LEU A 329 22.31 -11.85 -10.94
N LEU A 330 22.00 -12.99 -11.55
CA LEU A 330 22.33 -14.32 -11.03
C LEU A 330 23.85 -14.55 -10.97
N GLU A 331 24.57 -14.21 -12.04
CA GLU A 331 26.03 -14.30 -12.09
C GLU A 331 26.67 -13.41 -11.02
N MET A 332 26.23 -12.15 -10.91
CA MET A 332 26.67 -11.25 -9.83
C MET A 332 26.33 -11.80 -8.45
N GLY A 333 25.14 -12.38 -8.27
CA GLY A 333 24.70 -12.96 -7.01
C GLY A 333 25.56 -14.15 -6.60
N ALA A 334 25.84 -15.06 -7.53
CA ALA A 334 26.70 -16.21 -7.31
C ALA A 334 28.14 -15.78 -6.98
N ASP A 335 28.71 -14.86 -7.74
CA ASP A 335 30.08 -14.35 -7.54
C ASP A 335 30.31 -13.67 -6.17
N LEU A 336 29.24 -13.09 -5.61
CA LEU A 336 29.22 -12.41 -4.32
C LEU A 336 28.74 -13.31 -3.17
N GLY A 337 28.29 -14.53 -3.44
CA GLY A 337 27.76 -15.44 -2.41
C GLY A 337 26.37 -15.05 -1.86
N LEU A 338 25.57 -14.34 -2.65
CA LEU A 338 24.20 -13.95 -2.30
C LEU A 338 23.26 -15.16 -2.28
N LYS A 339 22.11 -15.04 -1.61
CA LYS A 339 21.19 -16.15 -1.30
C LYS A 339 20.06 -16.34 -2.31
N GLY A 340 20.00 -15.51 -3.34
CA GLY A 340 19.08 -15.68 -4.48
C GLY A 340 18.76 -14.37 -5.20
N VAL A 341 18.11 -14.50 -6.36
CA VAL A 341 17.60 -13.39 -7.16
C VAL A 341 16.10 -13.54 -7.34
N VAL A 342 15.33 -12.61 -6.80
CA VAL A 342 13.86 -12.57 -6.87
C VAL A 342 13.39 -12.01 -8.20
N ILE A 343 12.41 -12.66 -8.80
CA ILE A 343 11.69 -12.20 -9.98
C ILE A 343 10.20 -12.46 -9.83
N HIS A 344 9.38 -11.47 -10.18
CA HIS A 344 7.93 -11.65 -10.23
C HIS A 344 7.54 -12.66 -11.30
N CYS A 345 6.43 -13.36 -11.05
CA CYS A 345 5.73 -14.06 -12.12
C CYS A 345 5.37 -13.10 -13.26
N GLY A 346 5.34 -13.63 -14.47
CA GLY A 346 4.94 -12.88 -15.65
C GLY A 346 3.46 -12.46 -15.63
N LYS A 347 3.14 -11.48 -16.48
CA LYS A 347 1.77 -11.03 -16.78
C LYS A 347 1.40 -11.50 -18.17
N LYS A 348 0.23 -12.12 -18.32
CA LYS A 348 -0.31 -12.64 -19.59
C LYS A 348 -0.27 -11.58 -20.70
N GLY A 349 -0.71 -10.36 -20.40
CA GLY A 349 -0.82 -9.29 -21.40
C GLY A 349 -1.65 -9.74 -22.61
N LYS A 350 -1.04 -9.68 -23.80
CA LYS A 350 -1.68 -10.03 -25.09
C LYS A 350 -1.73 -11.52 -25.41
N PHE A 351 -0.95 -12.35 -24.72
CA PHE A 351 -0.87 -13.79 -24.99
C PHE A 351 -2.08 -14.53 -24.42
N THR A 352 -2.34 -15.76 -24.84
CA THR A 352 -3.24 -16.65 -24.09
C THR A 352 -2.60 -17.05 -22.75
N TRP A 353 -3.37 -17.68 -21.86
CA TRP A 353 -2.82 -18.18 -20.58
C TRP A 353 -1.76 -19.25 -20.84
N GLU A 354 -2.05 -20.18 -21.76
CA GLU A 354 -1.18 -21.29 -22.14
C GLU A 354 0.13 -20.78 -22.76
N GLU A 355 0.03 -19.79 -23.67
CA GLU A 355 1.20 -19.13 -24.27
C GLU A 355 2.04 -18.41 -23.23
N ALA A 356 1.40 -17.67 -22.31
CA ALA A 356 2.10 -16.91 -21.27
C ALA A 356 2.88 -17.84 -20.32
N ILE A 357 2.31 -18.98 -19.96
CA ILE A 357 2.96 -20.00 -19.13
C ILE A 357 4.05 -20.74 -19.91
N ALA A 358 3.83 -21.06 -21.19
CA ALA A 358 4.84 -21.69 -22.04
C ALA A 358 6.07 -20.79 -22.24
N ASN A 359 5.86 -19.50 -22.52
CA ASN A 359 6.92 -18.50 -22.62
C ASN A 359 7.71 -18.38 -21.31
N MET A 360 7.00 -18.34 -20.16
CA MET A 360 7.62 -18.30 -18.85
C MET A 360 8.48 -19.54 -18.59
N ARG A 361 7.96 -20.74 -18.91
CA ARG A 361 8.69 -22.00 -18.76
C ARG A 361 10.00 -21.96 -19.54
N GLU A 362 9.96 -21.51 -20.80
CA GLU A 362 11.14 -21.38 -21.64
C GLU A 362 12.18 -20.40 -21.04
N HIS A 363 11.73 -19.23 -20.60
CA HIS A 363 12.57 -18.23 -19.94
C HIS A 363 13.24 -18.79 -18.69
N VAL A 364 12.44 -19.34 -17.77
CA VAL A 364 12.88 -19.86 -16.48
C VAL A 364 13.89 -20.99 -16.67
N ASN A 365 13.61 -21.95 -17.58
CA ASN A 365 14.54 -23.04 -17.89
C ASN A 365 15.90 -22.53 -18.39
N LYS A 366 15.92 -21.47 -19.20
CA LYS A 366 17.17 -20.90 -19.73
C LYS A 366 17.93 -20.09 -18.68
N ILE A 367 17.22 -19.27 -17.91
CA ILE A 367 17.80 -18.38 -16.90
C ILE A 367 18.35 -19.20 -15.71
N ALA A 368 17.56 -20.13 -15.16
CA ALA A 368 17.94 -20.86 -13.95
C ALA A 368 19.20 -21.72 -14.12
N ARG A 369 19.54 -22.15 -15.34
CA ARG A 369 20.82 -22.83 -15.65
C ARG A 369 22.06 -21.97 -15.38
N LYS A 370 21.89 -20.66 -15.19
CA LYS A 370 22.97 -19.71 -14.85
C LYS A 370 23.06 -19.41 -13.35
N GLY A 371 22.06 -19.81 -12.57
CA GLY A 371 22.12 -19.75 -11.11
C GLY A 371 22.83 -20.95 -10.51
N THR A 372 22.90 -21.00 -9.19
CA THR A 372 23.38 -22.15 -8.42
C THR A 372 22.37 -22.54 -7.35
N PRO A 373 22.50 -23.71 -6.70
CA PRO A 373 21.66 -24.03 -5.55
C PRO A 373 21.77 -23.02 -4.41
N GLU A 374 22.94 -22.40 -4.21
CA GLU A 374 23.19 -21.40 -3.16
C GLU A 374 22.65 -20.01 -3.53
N CYS A 375 22.68 -19.67 -4.82
CA CYS A 375 22.11 -18.44 -5.38
C CYS A 375 21.09 -18.78 -6.50
N PRO A 376 19.91 -19.31 -6.14
CA PRO A 376 18.91 -19.71 -7.12
C PRO A 376 18.11 -18.52 -7.64
N LEU A 377 17.40 -18.75 -8.75
CA LEU A 377 16.31 -17.88 -9.17
C LEU A 377 15.11 -18.12 -8.24
N LEU A 378 14.62 -17.05 -7.61
CA LEU A 378 13.46 -17.07 -6.73
C LEU A 378 12.24 -16.54 -7.48
N ILE A 379 11.29 -17.42 -7.78
CA ILE A 379 10.03 -17.03 -8.44
C ILE A 379 9.07 -16.55 -7.36
N GLU A 380 8.65 -15.30 -7.46
CA GLU A 380 7.77 -14.68 -6.48
C GLU A 380 6.30 -14.89 -6.81
N THR A 381 5.51 -15.26 -5.79
CA THR A 381 4.05 -15.38 -5.88
C THR A 381 3.40 -14.06 -6.31
N SER A 382 2.25 -14.11 -6.99
CA SER A 382 1.60 -12.91 -7.55
C SER A 382 0.24 -12.60 -6.95
N ALA A 383 -0.17 -11.32 -7.01
CA ALA A 383 -1.44 -10.83 -6.46
C ALA A 383 -2.60 -10.92 -7.46
N LYS A 384 -2.39 -11.52 -8.65
CA LYS A 384 -3.34 -11.52 -9.78
C LYS A 384 -3.58 -10.11 -10.36
N GLU A 385 -2.77 -9.10 -10.00
CA GLU A 385 -3.01 -7.71 -10.43
C GLU A 385 -2.69 -7.53 -11.92
N GLY A 386 -3.71 -7.14 -12.71
CA GLY A 386 -3.51 -6.81 -14.13
C GLY A 386 -3.11 -8.00 -15.00
N GLY A 387 -3.57 -9.21 -14.67
CA GLY A 387 -3.30 -10.43 -15.44
C GLY A 387 -1.97 -11.09 -15.12
N GLU A 388 -1.46 -10.88 -13.91
CA GLU A 388 -0.39 -11.70 -13.32
C GLU A 388 -0.76 -13.18 -13.32
N THR A 389 0.25 -14.01 -13.55
CA THR A 389 0.11 -15.46 -13.67
C THR A 389 0.61 -16.18 -12.42
N LEU A 390 0.29 -17.48 -12.30
CA LEU A 390 0.72 -18.37 -11.19
C LEU A 390 0.35 -17.83 -9.79
N TYR A 391 -0.86 -17.27 -9.65
CA TYR A 391 -1.38 -16.81 -8.36
C TYR A 391 -1.98 -17.96 -7.52
N ASP A 392 -2.39 -19.06 -8.15
CA ASP A 392 -2.89 -20.26 -7.46
C ASP A 392 -1.70 -21.16 -7.04
N PRO A 393 -1.70 -21.71 -5.80
CA PRO A 393 -0.59 -22.52 -5.32
C PRO A 393 -0.45 -23.87 -6.03
N GLU A 394 -1.52 -24.48 -6.54
CA GLU A 394 -1.43 -25.72 -7.30
C GLU A 394 -0.84 -25.44 -8.70
N ASP A 395 -1.26 -24.35 -9.35
CA ASP A 395 -0.69 -23.91 -10.63
C ASP A 395 0.82 -23.61 -10.51
N MET A 396 1.23 -22.94 -9.42
CA MET A 396 2.64 -22.69 -9.11
C MET A 396 3.43 -24.00 -8.95
N ALA A 397 2.86 -24.96 -8.23
CA ALA A 397 3.49 -26.27 -8.04
C ALA A 397 3.61 -27.03 -9.37
N ASP A 398 2.55 -27.07 -10.18
CA ASP A 398 2.54 -27.71 -11.49
C ASP A 398 3.54 -27.06 -12.43
N PHE A 399 3.62 -25.72 -12.41
CA PHE A 399 4.63 -24.98 -13.16
C PHE A 399 6.05 -25.41 -12.76
N TYR A 400 6.37 -25.40 -11.46
CA TYR A 400 7.69 -25.81 -10.95
C TYR A 400 8.07 -27.24 -11.39
N TRP A 401 7.13 -28.18 -11.30
CA TRP A 401 7.36 -29.57 -11.71
C TRP A 401 7.48 -29.74 -13.23
N SER A 402 6.91 -28.83 -14.02
CA SER A 402 7.04 -28.81 -15.49
C SER A 402 8.41 -28.32 -15.99
N LEU A 403 9.24 -27.74 -15.12
CA LEU A 403 10.57 -27.23 -15.47
C LEU A 403 11.58 -28.37 -15.69
N ASP A 404 12.63 -28.10 -16.45
CA ASP A 404 13.70 -29.07 -16.70
C ASP A 404 14.39 -29.46 -15.39
N LYS A 405 14.66 -30.76 -15.18
CA LYS A 405 15.29 -31.26 -13.95
C LYS A 405 16.58 -30.51 -13.58
N LYS A 406 17.42 -30.20 -14.58
CA LYS A 406 18.68 -29.44 -14.39
C LYS A 406 18.46 -27.97 -14.03
N ALA A 407 17.40 -27.34 -14.54
CA ALA A 407 17.07 -25.96 -14.19
C ALA A 407 16.51 -25.90 -12.76
N ARG A 408 15.64 -26.88 -12.42
CA ARG A 408 14.87 -26.94 -11.18
C ARG A 408 15.73 -26.96 -9.91
N THR A 409 16.96 -27.48 -9.96
CA THR A 409 17.90 -27.47 -8.82
C THR A 409 18.34 -26.07 -8.42
N ASN A 410 18.20 -25.09 -9.33
CA ASN A 410 18.62 -23.70 -9.15
C ASN A 410 17.40 -22.77 -9.06
N ILE A 411 16.25 -23.30 -8.66
CA ILE A 411 14.99 -22.57 -8.54
C ILE A 411 14.37 -22.83 -7.16
N ALA A 412 13.88 -21.76 -6.56
CA ALA A 412 12.99 -21.82 -5.41
C ALA A 412 11.90 -20.75 -5.52
N ILE A 413 10.96 -20.77 -4.58
CA ILE A 413 9.86 -19.81 -4.51
C ILE A 413 10.17 -18.74 -3.45
N CYS A 414 9.84 -17.50 -3.78
CA CYS A 414 9.64 -16.41 -2.82
C CYS A 414 8.14 -16.28 -2.58
N ILE A 415 7.69 -16.44 -1.33
CA ILE A 415 6.28 -16.22 -0.98
C ILE A 415 6.12 -14.80 -0.47
N ASP A 416 5.31 -13.99 -1.15
CA ASP A 416 4.85 -12.72 -0.62
C ASP A 416 3.47 -12.90 0.02
N SER A 417 3.37 -12.61 1.32
CA SER A 417 2.12 -12.79 2.07
C SER A 417 1.00 -11.83 1.64
N ALA A 418 1.33 -10.61 1.22
CA ALA A 418 0.35 -9.66 0.69
C ALA A 418 -0.17 -10.09 -0.69
N HIS A 419 0.68 -10.69 -1.52
CA HIS A 419 0.31 -11.18 -2.85
C HIS A 419 -0.65 -12.36 -2.75
N ILE A 420 -0.31 -13.39 -1.99
CA ILE A 420 -1.20 -14.56 -1.86
C ILE A 420 -2.54 -14.20 -1.20
N TRP A 421 -2.53 -13.23 -0.28
CA TRP A 421 -3.75 -12.65 0.29
C TRP A 421 -4.58 -11.91 -0.77
N GLY A 422 -3.94 -11.05 -1.56
CA GLY A 422 -4.56 -10.33 -2.67
C GLY A 422 -5.14 -11.27 -3.74
N ALA A 423 -4.50 -12.43 -3.97
CA ALA A 423 -4.96 -13.47 -4.88
C ALA A 423 -6.16 -14.28 -4.35
N GLY A 424 -6.44 -14.24 -3.04
CA GLY A 424 -7.60 -14.90 -2.43
C GLY A 424 -7.28 -16.02 -1.44
N HIS A 425 -6.00 -16.37 -1.27
CA HIS A 425 -5.55 -17.49 -0.44
C HIS A 425 -5.22 -17.02 0.98
N THR A 426 -5.51 -17.86 1.97
CA THR A 426 -4.93 -17.66 3.31
C THR A 426 -3.48 -18.14 3.33
N ILE A 427 -2.67 -17.60 4.24
CA ILE A 427 -1.27 -18.00 4.38
C ILE A 427 -1.15 -19.51 4.67
N PRO A 428 -1.87 -20.09 5.65
CA PRO A 428 -1.75 -21.52 5.94
C PRO A 428 -2.09 -22.41 4.74
N GLU A 429 -3.18 -22.10 4.01
CA GLU A 429 -3.56 -22.84 2.81
C GLU A 429 -2.44 -22.86 1.77
N TYR A 430 -1.84 -21.71 1.49
CA TYR A 430 -0.81 -21.58 0.46
C TYR A 430 0.46 -22.35 0.83
N VAL A 431 1.00 -22.13 2.04
CA VAL A 431 2.26 -22.79 2.44
C VAL A 431 2.08 -24.31 2.60
N GLN A 432 0.92 -24.78 3.03
CA GLN A 432 0.64 -26.22 3.12
C GLN A 432 0.62 -26.90 1.74
N VAL A 433 0.16 -26.21 0.69
CA VAL A 433 0.30 -26.72 -0.69
C VAL A 433 1.76 -26.82 -1.07
N MET A 434 2.56 -25.77 -0.84
CA MET A 434 4.00 -25.78 -1.14
C MET A 434 4.71 -26.95 -0.44
N GLU A 435 4.40 -27.20 0.83
CA GLU A 435 4.94 -28.34 1.58
C GLU A 435 4.50 -29.69 1.02
N ARG A 436 3.19 -29.89 0.85
CA ARG A 436 2.61 -31.15 0.34
C ARG A 436 3.19 -31.48 -1.04
N ARG A 437 3.32 -30.47 -1.90
CA ARG A 437 3.85 -30.59 -3.26
C ARG A 437 5.38 -30.56 -3.30
N LYS A 438 6.07 -30.46 -2.15
CA LYS A 438 7.53 -30.43 -1.99
C LYS A 438 8.21 -29.34 -2.82
N ILE A 439 7.59 -28.17 -2.89
CA ILE A 439 8.11 -27.00 -3.59
C ILE A 439 9.09 -26.27 -2.66
N PRO A 440 10.34 -26.02 -3.08
CA PRO A 440 11.31 -25.35 -2.23
C PRO A 440 10.95 -23.87 -2.10
N VAL A 441 10.74 -23.42 -0.86
CA VAL A 441 10.59 -22.01 -0.50
C VAL A 441 11.90 -21.56 0.15
N LYS A 442 12.47 -20.45 -0.30
CA LYS A 442 13.75 -19.93 0.24
C LYS A 442 13.68 -18.52 0.79
N LEU A 443 12.61 -17.79 0.48
CA LEU A 443 12.43 -16.43 0.93
C LEU A 443 10.95 -16.15 1.14
N ILE A 444 10.64 -15.31 2.13
CA ILE A 444 9.32 -14.75 2.34
C ILE A 444 9.42 -13.24 2.29
N HIS A 445 8.61 -12.61 1.45
CA HIS A 445 8.29 -11.20 1.61
C HIS A 445 7.15 -11.09 2.63
N PHE A 446 7.49 -10.60 3.82
CA PHE A 446 6.66 -10.63 5.03
C PHE A 446 5.84 -9.35 5.16
N ASN A 447 4.92 -9.18 4.22
CA ASN A 447 4.12 -7.99 4.06
C ASN A 447 2.68 -8.25 4.51
N SER A 448 2.04 -7.26 5.15
CA SER A 448 0.57 -7.25 5.22
C SER A 448 0.01 -6.54 3.99
N SER A 449 -1.31 -6.57 3.82
CA SER A 449 -1.98 -5.97 2.65
C SER A 449 -2.78 -4.73 3.03
N GLN A 450 -2.74 -3.67 2.23
CA GLN A 450 -3.65 -2.51 2.38
C GLN A 450 -5.10 -2.84 2.02
N PHE A 451 -5.36 -4.01 1.43
CA PHE A 451 -6.65 -4.41 0.92
C PHE A 451 -7.11 -5.77 1.45
N GLU A 452 -8.41 -5.99 1.36
CA GLU A 452 -9.06 -7.24 1.71
C GLU A 452 -8.57 -8.43 0.87
N LYS A 453 -8.83 -9.64 1.39
CA LYS A 453 -8.48 -10.90 0.71
C LYS A 453 -9.18 -10.97 -0.65
N GLY A 454 -8.46 -11.36 -1.70
CA GLY A 454 -9.03 -11.48 -3.05
C GLY A 454 -9.20 -10.14 -3.78
N SER A 455 -8.65 -9.03 -3.25
CA SER A 455 -8.73 -7.71 -3.88
C SER A 455 -8.02 -7.59 -5.22
N CYS A 456 -7.16 -8.56 -5.57
CA CYS A 456 -6.33 -8.56 -6.77
C CYS A 456 -5.41 -7.33 -6.88
N LYS A 457 -4.91 -6.84 -5.75
CA LYS A 457 -4.06 -5.65 -5.63
C LYS A 457 -2.78 -5.97 -4.87
N ASP A 458 -1.65 -5.56 -5.44
CA ASP A 458 -0.34 -5.61 -4.81
C ASP A 458 -0.05 -4.26 -4.11
N ARG A 459 -0.56 -4.08 -2.90
CA ARG A 459 -0.27 -2.89 -2.09
C ARG A 459 0.02 -3.29 -0.66
N HIS A 460 1.27 -3.17 -0.28
CA HIS A 460 1.75 -3.61 1.03
C HIS A 460 1.39 -2.63 2.14
N ALA A 461 1.17 -3.17 3.31
CA ALA A 461 1.10 -2.46 4.56
C ALA A 461 2.11 -3.10 5.52
N ILE A 462 2.55 -2.34 6.51
CA ILE A 462 3.33 -2.95 7.60
C ILE A 462 2.50 -4.07 8.26
N PRO A 463 3.14 -5.15 8.75
CA PRO A 463 2.48 -6.27 9.42
C PRO A 463 1.38 -5.84 10.42
N GLU A 464 1.62 -4.72 11.10
CA GLU A 464 0.76 -4.16 12.12
C GLU A 464 -0.43 -3.33 11.61
N GLU A 465 -0.54 -3.07 10.32
CA GLU A 465 -1.57 -2.15 9.80
C GLU A 465 -2.43 -2.74 8.69
N GLY A 466 -2.00 -3.80 8.02
CA GLY A 466 -2.73 -4.37 6.88
C GLY A 466 -3.84 -5.38 7.22
N TRP A 467 -4.67 -5.73 6.24
CA TRP A 467 -5.82 -6.62 6.37
C TRP A 467 -5.51 -8.08 6.66
N ILE A 468 -4.25 -8.51 6.55
CA ILE A 468 -3.89 -9.89 6.88
C ILE A 468 -3.99 -10.07 8.41
N PRO A 469 -4.77 -11.04 8.90
CA PRO A 469 -4.85 -11.36 10.31
C PRO A 469 -3.48 -11.71 10.91
N TYR A 470 -3.18 -11.23 12.12
CA TYR A 470 -1.89 -11.48 12.79
C TYR A 470 -1.60 -12.94 13.06
N ASP A 471 -2.62 -13.76 13.30
CA ASP A 471 -2.45 -15.19 13.52
C ASP A 471 -1.88 -15.86 12.27
N GLN A 472 -2.30 -15.42 11.07
CA GLN A 472 -1.73 -15.88 9.81
C GLN A 472 -0.29 -15.40 9.61
N LEU A 473 0.01 -14.13 9.92
CA LEU A 473 1.39 -13.62 9.86
C LEU A 473 2.30 -14.29 10.90
N THR A 474 1.80 -14.52 12.10
CA THR A 474 2.51 -15.24 13.18
C THR A 474 2.75 -16.69 12.80
N TYR A 475 1.76 -17.34 12.19
CA TYR A 475 1.92 -18.68 11.64
C TYR A 475 3.03 -18.71 10.60
N LEU A 476 3.05 -17.75 9.66
CA LEU A 476 4.08 -17.65 8.62
C LEU A 476 5.48 -17.48 9.22
N LEU A 477 5.63 -16.58 10.19
CA LEU A 477 6.91 -16.33 10.83
C LEU A 477 7.43 -17.60 11.51
N LYS A 478 6.60 -18.25 12.34
CA LYS A 478 6.97 -19.50 13.03
C LYS A 478 7.30 -20.60 12.03
N TRP A 479 6.52 -20.69 10.96
CA TRP A 479 6.73 -21.64 9.88
C TRP A 479 8.09 -21.44 9.19
N ALA A 480 8.44 -20.19 8.90
CA ALA A 480 9.68 -19.79 8.26
C ALA A 480 10.91 -20.03 9.14
N VAL A 481 10.87 -19.57 10.39
CA VAL A 481 11.98 -19.70 11.35
C VAL A 481 12.29 -21.16 11.63
N LYS A 482 11.27 -22.02 11.80
CA LYS A 482 11.46 -23.47 11.96
C LYS A 482 12.19 -24.13 10.77
N ARG A 483 12.20 -23.48 9.61
CA ARG A 483 12.78 -23.96 8.34
C ARG A 483 14.02 -23.17 7.92
N ASP A 484 14.51 -22.29 8.78
CA ASP A 484 15.64 -21.40 8.51
C ASP A 484 15.43 -20.44 7.31
N ILE A 485 14.17 -20.09 7.00
CA ILE A 485 13.82 -19.24 5.85
C ILE A 485 13.90 -17.76 6.26
N SER A 486 14.56 -16.93 5.45
CA SER A 486 14.61 -15.48 5.63
C SER A 486 13.28 -14.81 5.30
N LEU A 487 12.92 -13.81 6.10
CA LEU A 487 11.75 -12.95 5.91
C LEU A 487 12.22 -11.51 5.66
N LEU A 488 11.59 -10.82 4.71
CA LEU A 488 11.90 -9.45 4.35
C LEU A 488 10.63 -8.62 4.29
N THR A 489 10.58 -7.51 5.02
CA THR A 489 9.52 -6.49 4.83
C THR A 489 9.88 -5.58 3.67
N GLU A 490 8.91 -5.19 2.84
CA GLU A 490 9.14 -4.36 1.65
C GLU A 490 8.55 -2.95 1.73
#